data_AF-A0A7I0IKI0-F1
#
_entry.id   AF-A0A7I0IKI0-F1
#
_cell.length_a   1.000
_cell.length_b   1.000
_cell.length_c   1.000
_cell.angle_alpha   90.00
_cell.angle_beta   90.00
_cell.angle_gamma   90.00
#
_symmetry.space_group_name_H-M   'P 1'
#
loop_
_entity.id
_entity.type
_entity.pdbx_description
1 polymer ?
#
loop_
_entity_poly.entity_id
_entity_poly.type
_entity_poly.pdbx_seq_one_letter_code
_entity_poly.pdbx_strand_id
1 'polypeptide(L)'
;MQHDIAISIKNVSKIFKVYDKPRYRLQDFLRPVLKKIHARFDRKYYREYVALKNVSFDLKKGESIGFIGRNGAGKSTLLQIIAGTLTPTTGEVTVNG
;
A
#
# COMPACT_ATOMS: atom_id res chain seq x y z
N MET A 1 -25.49 -2.66 -14.73
CA MET A 1 -24.80 -1.41 -14.35
C MET A 1 -23.31 -1.58 -13.96
N GLN A 2 -22.79 -2.80 -13.75
CA GLN A 2 -21.39 -3.03 -13.36
C GLN A 2 -20.41 -3.28 -14.54
N HIS A 3 -20.93 -3.45 -15.76
CA HIS A 3 -20.16 -3.83 -16.95
C HIS A 3 -19.29 -2.72 -17.56
N ASP A 4 -19.38 -1.49 -17.02
CA ASP A 4 -18.70 -0.32 -17.57
C ASP A 4 -17.48 0.14 -16.77
N ILE A 5 -17.25 -0.42 -15.58
CA ILE A 5 -16.10 -0.04 -14.74
C ILE A 5 -14.86 -0.77 -15.25
N ALA A 6 -13.87 0.00 -15.73
CA ALA A 6 -12.57 -0.50 -16.16
C ALA A 6 -11.62 -0.68 -14.97
N ILE A 7 -11.64 0.24 -14.01
CA ILE A 7 -10.78 0.18 -12.82
C ILE A 7 -11.61 0.57 -11.61
N SER A 8 -11.59 -0.27 -10.57
CA SER A 8 -12.22 0.03 -9.27
C SER A 8 -11.16 -0.03 -8.17
N ILE A 9 -11.05 1.04 -7.40
CA ILE A 9 -10.15 1.16 -6.25
C ILE A 9 -10.99 1.39 -5.01
N LYS A 10 -10.83 0.54 -4.00
CA LYS A 10 -11.62 0.59 -2.76
C LYS A 10 -10.72 0.61 -1.53
N ASN A 11 -10.73 1.74 -0.82
CA ASN A 11 -10.05 1.96 0.46
C ASN A 11 -8.55 1.59 0.43
N VAL A 12 -7.90 1.86 -0.71
CA VAL A 12 -6.51 1.49 -0.92
C VAL A 12 -5.60 2.37 -0.10
N SER A 13 -4.80 1.73 0.74
CA SER A 13 -3.69 2.38 1.45
C SER A 13 -2.39 1.65 1.15
N LYS A 14 -1.29 2.41 1.14
CA LYS A 14 0.06 1.86 1.02
C LYS A 14 0.95 2.46 2.08
N ILE A 15 1.46 1.60 2.94
CA ILE A 15 2.40 1.92 4.01
C ILE A 15 3.70 1.18 3.73
N PHE A 16 4.80 1.92 3.63
CA PHE A 16 6.14 1.37 3.54
C PHE A 16 6.78 1.33 4.92
N LYS A 17 7.38 0.19 5.27
CA LYS A 17 8.23 0.06 6.45
C LYS A 17 9.66 0.48 6.09
N VAL A 18 10.11 1.59 6.66
CA VAL A 18 11.46 2.12 6.47
C VAL A 18 12.32 1.67 7.66
N TYR A 19 13.36 0.90 7.38
CA TYR A 19 14.27 0.36 8.40
C TYR A 19 15.60 1.11 8.32
N ASP A 20 16.07 1.63 9.45
CA ASP A 20 17.36 2.34 9.50
C ASP A 20 18.57 1.40 9.34
N LYS A 21 18.40 0.11 9.66
CA LYS A 21 19.45 -0.92 9.56
C LYS A 21 18.90 -2.23 8.99
N PRO A 22 19.63 -2.93 8.10
CA PRO A 22 19.16 -4.20 7.53
C PRO A 22 18.80 -5.26 8.58
N ARG A 23 19.58 -5.36 9.67
CA ARG A 23 19.32 -6.27 10.80
C ARG A 23 17.96 -6.07 11.46
N TYR A 24 17.39 -4.85 11.39
CA TYR A 24 16.08 -4.55 11.95
C TYR A 24 14.93 -5.17 11.15
N ARG A 25 15.13 -5.41 9.85
CA ARG A 25 14.16 -6.16 9.03
C ARG A 25 14.07 -7.62 9.50
N LEU A 26 15.22 -8.25 9.76
CA LEU A 26 15.26 -9.62 10.28
C LEU A 26 14.66 -9.70 11.70
N GLN A 27 14.98 -8.74 12.56
CA GLN A 27 14.40 -8.69 13.91
C GLN A 27 12.87 -8.51 13.88
N ASP A 28 12.34 -7.66 12.99
CA ASP A 28 10.88 -7.50 12.82
C ASP A 28 10.21 -8.78 12.31
N PHE A 29 10.89 -9.52 11.41
CA PHE A 29 10.42 -10.82 10.91
C PHE A 29 10.35 -11.89 12.02
N LEU A 30 11.34 -11.94 12.92
CA LEU A 30 11.39 -12.92 14.02
C LEU A 30 10.57 -12.49 15.26
N ARG A 31 10.07 -11.25 15.28
CA ARG A 31 9.24 -10.71 16.37
C ARG A 31 8.05 -11.59 16.79
N PRO A 32 7.22 -12.16 15.90
CA PRO A 32 6.07 -13.00 16.32
C PRO A 32 6.50 -14.24 17.10
N VAL A 33 7.68 -14.81 16.79
CA VAL A 33 8.24 -15.95 17.52
C VAL A 33 8.74 -15.49 18.89
N LEU A 34 9.49 -14.39 18.93
CA LEU A 34 10.07 -13.86 20.18
C LEU A 34 9.00 -13.32 21.15
N LYS A 35 7.91 -12.71 20.64
CA LYS A 35 6.77 -12.24 21.46
C LYS A 35 6.07 -13.38 22.21
N LYS A 36 6.00 -14.59 21.62
CA LYS A 36 5.41 -15.77 22.29
C LYS A 36 6.24 -16.24 23.48
N ILE A 37 7.55 -16.01 23.44
CA ILE A 37 8.50 -16.49 24.46
C ILE A 37 8.75 -15.41 25.53
N HIS A 38 8.83 -14.13 25.15
CA HIS A 38 9.11 -13.02 26.06
C HIS A 38 8.23 -11.79 25.78
N ALA A 39 7.21 -11.57 26.62
CA ALA A 39 6.19 -10.52 26.47
C ALA A 39 6.69 -9.06 26.60
N ARG A 40 7.99 -8.82 26.84
CA ARG A 40 8.56 -7.48 27.09
C ARG A 40 9.24 -6.80 25.89
N PHE A 41 9.28 -7.43 24.72
CA PHE A 41 9.95 -6.88 23.53
C PHE A 41 8.94 -6.40 22.47
N ASP A 42 8.40 -5.18 22.61
CA ASP A 42 7.56 -4.55 21.57
C ASP A 42 8.09 -3.20 21.06
N ARG A 43 9.40 -3.11 20.84
CA ARG A 43 9.95 -1.97 20.10
C ARG A 43 9.70 -2.17 18.61
N LYS A 44 9.04 -1.21 17.96
CA LYS A 44 8.99 -1.14 16.49
C LYS A 44 10.38 -0.77 15.97
N TYR A 45 10.99 -1.64 15.16
CA TYR A 45 12.31 -1.40 14.56
C TYR A 45 12.26 -0.70 13.19
N TYR A 46 11.10 -0.14 12.83
CA TYR A 46 10.86 0.53 11.56
C TYR A 46 10.01 1.79 11.77
N ARG A 47 10.17 2.73 10.85
CA ARG A 47 9.30 3.89 10.69
C ARG A 47 8.30 3.61 9.58
N GLU A 48 7.06 4.04 9.77
CA GLU A 48 5.99 3.89 8.78
C GLU A 48 5.97 5.13 7.88
N TYR A 49 6.05 4.93 6.57
CA TYR A 49 5.83 5.98 5.58
C TYR A 49 4.53 5.70 4.84
N VAL A 50 3.55 6.57 5.05
CA VAL A 50 2.22 6.46 4.42
C VAL A 50 2.28 7.11 3.04
N ALA A 51 2.35 6.28 2.00
CA ALA A 51 2.38 6.74 0.61
C ALA A 51 0.98 6.97 0.02
N LEU A 52 0.00 6.18 0.45
CA LEU A 52 -1.42 6.33 0.09
C LEU A 52 -2.26 6.06 1.34
N LYS A 53 -3.34 6.82 1.50
CA LYS A 53 -4.25 6.72 2.65
C LYS A 53 -5.70 6.73 2.16
N ASN A 54 -6.36 5.57 2.23
CA ASN A 54 -7.79 5.36 1.95
C ASN A 54 -8.25 5.97 0.63
N VAL A 55 -7.55 5.67 -0.47
CA VAL A 55 -7.94 6.10 -1.81
C VAL A 55 -9.06 5.21 -2.34
N SER A 56 -10.13 5.83 -2.83
CA SER A 56 -11.28 5.13 -3.43
C SER A 56 -11.79 5.90 -4.65
N PHE A 57 -11.91 5.23 -5.79
CA PHE A 57 -12.57 5.76 -6.99
C PHE A 57 -12.86 4.63 -7.98
N ASP A 58 -13.80 4.88 -8.87
CA ASP A 58 -14.07 4.03 -10.04
C ASP A 58 -13.77 4.82 -11.32
N LEU A 59 -13.21 4.15 -12.31
CA LEU A 59 -12.94 4.67 -13.65
C LEU A 59 -13.70 3.83 -14.67
N LYS A 60 -14.53 4.46 -15.49
CA LYS A 60 -15.29 3.76 -16.52
C LYS A 60 -14.48 3.59 -17.81
N LYS A 61 -14.92 2.64 -18.65
CA LYS A 61 -14.37 2.46 -19.99
C LYS A 61 -14.55 3.74 -20.82
N GLY A 62 -13.48 4.17 -21.48
CA GLY A 62 -13.45 5.40 -22.29
C GLY A 62 -13.22 6.70 -21.50
N GLU A 63 -13.22 6.65 -20.15
CA GLU A 63 -12.84 7.81 -19.33
C GLU A 63 -11.32 7.89 -19.16
N SER A 64 -10.81 9.11 -19.03
CA SER A 64 -9.41 9.38 -18.71
C SER A 64 -9.31 10.10 -17.38
N ILE A 65 -8.39 9.65 -16.52
CA ILE A 65 -8.10 10.26 -15.22
C ILE A 65 -6.67 10.79 -15.17
N GLY A 66 -6.51 12.03 -14.71
CA GLY A 66 -5.21 12.65 -14.49
C GLY A 66 -4.85 12.67 -13.00
N PHE A 67 -3.70 12.12 -12.62
CA PHE A 67 -3.18 12.20 -11.25
C PHE A 67 -2.21 13.37 -11.12
N ILE A 68 -2.56 14.37 -10.32
CA ILE A 68 -1.78 15.61 -10.13
C ILE A 68 -1.40 15.76 -8.65
N GLY A 69 -0.20 16.30 -8.39
CA GLY A 69 0.28 16.56 -7.03
C GLY A 69 1.80 16.71 -6.98
N ARG A 70 2.33 17.15 -5.84
CA ARG A 70 3.78 17.32 -5.63
C ARG A 70 4.56 15.99 -5.71
N ASN A 71 5.87 16.08 -5.85
CA ASN A 71 6.75 14.90 -5.73
C ASN A 71 6.58 14.28 -4.34
N GLY A 72 6.51 12.95 -4.28
CA GLY A 72 6.23 12.21 -3.04
C GLY A 72 4.75 12.10 -2.65
N ALA A 73 3.80 12.68 -3.41
CA ALA A 73 2.37 12.60 -3.10
C ALA A 73 1.72 11.20 -3.32
N GLY A 74 2.49 10.19 -3.74
CA GLY A 74 1.98 8.82 -3.93
C GLY A 74 1.47 8.47 -5.34
N LYS A 75 1.59 9.38 -6.32
CA LYS A 75 1.11 9.16 -7.71
C LYS A 75 1.69 7.91 -8.36
N SER A 76 3.02 7.78 -8.40
CA SER A 76 3.68 6.61 -8.97
C SER A 76 3.33 5.33 -8.21
N THR A 77 3.19 5.41 -6.88
CA THR A 77 2.73 4.30 -6.04
C THR A 77 1.33 3.83 -6.44
N LEU A 78 0.41 4.76 -6.68
CA LEU A 78 -0.96 4.44 -7.10
C LEU A 78 -0.98 3.81 -8.49
N LEU A 79 -0.20 4.35 -9.45
CA LEU A 79 -0.08 3.77 -10.78
C LEU A 79 0.54 2.37 -10.75
N GLN A 80 1.57 2.14 -9.93
CA GLN A 80 2.18 0.81 -9.74
C GLN A 80 1.19 -0.21 -9.16
N ILE A 81 0.31 0.25 -8.26
CA ILE A 81 -0.77 -0.58 -7.69
C ILE A 81 -1.80 -0.93 -8.76
N ILE A 82 -2.26 0.05 -9.55
CA ILE A 82 -3.20 -0.19 -10.66
C ILE A 82 -2.58 -1.15 -11.69
N ALA A 83 -1.30 -0.99 -12.01
CA ALA A 83 -0.58 -1.85 -12.93
C ALA A 83 -0.27 -3.26 -12.36
N GLY A 84 -0.63 -3.56 -11.11
CA GLY A 84 -0.38 -4.86 -10.47
C GLY A 84 1.09 -5.10 -10.06
N THR A 85 1.98 -4.14 -10.27
CA THR A 85 3.42 -4.24 -9.91
C THR A 85 3.70 -4.02 -8.43
N LEU A 86 2.71 -3.49 -7.68
CA LEU A 86 2.82 -3.24 -6.26
C LEU A 86 1.52 -3.62 -5.54
N THR A 87 1.61 -4.50 -4.55
CA THR A 87 0.43 -4.87 -3.74
C THR A 87 0.09 -3.73 -2.76
N PRO A 88 -1.19 -3.34 -2.61
CA PRO A 88 -1.60 -2.41 -1.57
C PRO A 88 -1.37 -3.01 -0.17
N THR A 89 -1.24 -2.15 0.85
CA THR A 89 -1.16 -2.61 2.25
C THR A 89 -2.54 -3.02 2.77
N THR A 90 -3.57 -2.26 2.39
CA THR A 90 -4.98 -2.54 2.67
C THR A 90 -5.84 -2.10 1.50
N GLY A 91 -7.07 -2.57 1.46
CA GLY A 91 -8.02 -2.25 0.40
C GLY A 91 -7.90 -3.19 -0.80
N GLU A 92 -8.68 -2.90 -1.83
CA GLU A 92 -8.84 -3.76 -2.99
C GLU A 92 -8.73 -2.95 -4.28
N VAL A 93 -8.15 -3.58 -5.30
CA VAL A 93 -8.02 -3.03 -6.65
C VAL A 93 -8.50 -4.08 -7.63
N THR A 94 -9.42 -3.68 -8.48
CA THR A 94 -9.94 -4.50 -9.57
C THR A 94 -9.66 -3.76 -10.88
N VAL A 95 -9.01 -4.45 -11.83
CA VAL A 95 -8.75 -3.93 -13.16
C VAL A 95 -9.37 -4.88 -14.17
N ASN A 96 -10.37 -4.37 -14.89
CA ASN A 96 -11.11 -5.06 -15.94
C ASN A 96 -10.58 -4.59 -17.29
N GLY A 97 -9.38 -5.06 -17.62
CA GLY A 97 -8.71 -4.84 -18.90
C GLY A 97 -9.07 -5.90 -19.93
#